data_AF-A0A0D3IJG6-F1
#
_entry.id   AF-A0A0D3IJG6-F1
#
_cell.length_a   1.000
_cell.length_b   1.000
_cell.length_c   1.000
_cell.angle_alpha   90.00
_cell.angle_beta   90.00
_cell.angle_gamma   90.00
#
_symmetry.space_group_name_H-M   'P 1'
#
loop_
_entity.id
_entity.type
_entity.pdbx_description
1 polymer ?
#
loop_
_entity_poly.entity_id
_entity_poly.type
_entity_poly.pdbx_seq_one_letter_code
_entity_poly.pdbx_strand_id
1 'polypeptide(L)'
;MEPAPIGYLVFGCLSTLLLLLCFHRFLRASTRERKTGGVSNTAREANLPRAVELTTTVLPAFFRGGAPPANTASVSAKLEGAAAAARLLRARVQGGLLFAAASFLIWGLPPIVFGAASLPWPGSSPLVPCKDAIVVAASAALCALRPDEGRAISAGYICAVALSVVMAVAHVALLGWYDGESMALGGSADEKWSDSLALTIAASYVAAAVALPLLWRSSPPHERLRRLISPVRAVFAVDGVLNVTYWAMRTAGKAGDGSCSPGRCAVGLLTGMLYLCCATVVLHRRVRGAALAALSRLGATREERNAAVVASLCSMGQLSRAELLPLAEANFRAIRFDRLKREDLASALGSEGGGGLAARTQPCSLGACDAFLSHSWHDPEAPKWAALCSWARRFEAEEGRPPTLWLDRACIDQSRIADSLPCLPVFVAGCKTLLVLAGPTYASRLWCVMELFTFMAMSADSHRICVVPLAAGESEGARREARQQLLASFDRFDAAHARCFLPQDRAALLSVIESTLQLDEFNRWVRSVFRERSRRTSGASALPVEPSEEPSQLLEPSELEPAGEPPGGGSDEVV
;
A
#
# COMPACT_ATOMS: atom_id res chain seq x y z
N MET A 1 -5.38 39.80 37.46
CA MET A 1 -5.03 39.10 36.22
C MET A 1 -3.75 39.74 35.71
N GLU A 2 -2.61 39.10 35.90
CA GLU A 2 -1.42 39.52 35.15
C GLU A 2 -1.70 39.27 33.66
N PRO A 3 -1.39 40.23 32.77
CA PRO A 3 -1.60 40.02 31.35
C PRO A 3 -0.78 38.80 30.93
N ALA A 4 -1.45 37.79 30.38
CA ALA A 4 -0.76 36.72 29.67
C ALA A 4 0.23 37.39 28.70
N PRO A 5 1.49 36.93 28.60
CA PRO A 5 2.49 37.64 27.83
C PRO A 5 2.03 37.68 26.37
N ILE A 6 1.56 38.85 25.93
CA ILE A 6 1.10 39.11 24.56
C ILE A 6 2.16 38.63 23.56
N GLY A 7 3.44 38.70 23.94
CA GLY A 7 4.57 38.15 23.20
C GLY A 7 4.48 36.64 22.87
N TYR A 8 3.93 35.79 23.75
CA TYR A 8 3.77 34.35 23.47
C TYR A 8 2.72 34.09 22.40
N LEU A 9 1.55 34.76 22.52
CA LEU A 9 0.50 34.68 21.52
C LEU A 9 1.00 35.21 20.17
N VAL A 10 1.71 36.33 20.16
CA VAL A 10 2.30 36.91 18.94
C VAL A 10 3.33 35.96 18.34
N PHE A 11 4.26 35.42 19.14
CA PHE A 11 5.28 34.49 18.67
C PHE A 11 4.67 33.23 18.06
N GLY A 12 3.79 32.55 18.79
CA GLY A 12 3.17 31.33 18.29
C GLY A 12 2.28 31.58 17.06
N CYS A 13 1.55 32.70 17.00
CA CYS A 13 0.77 33.09 15.82
C CYS A 13 1.67 33.35 14.61
N LEU A 14 2.79 34.07 14.79
CA LEU A 14 3.76 34.32 13.73
C LEU A 14 4.44 33.04 13.25
N SER A 15 4.84 32.16 14.17
CA SER A 15 5.42 30.85 13.83
C SER A 15 4.42 29.98 13.08
N THR A 16 3.16 29.93 13.52
CA THR A 16 2.08 29.19 12.86
C THR A 16 1.79 29.77 11.47
N LEU A 17 1.74 31.10 11.33
CA LEU A 17 1.54 31.76 10.05
C LEU A 17 2.70 31.47 9.09
N LEU A 18 3.95 31.59 9.54
CA LEU A 18 5.13 31.26 8.75
C LEU A 18 5.09 29.81 8.28
N LEU A 19 4.75 28.91 9.20
CA LEU A 19 4.52 27.51 8.92
C LEU A 19 3.42 27.34 7.85
N LEU A 20 2.24 27.95 8.03
CA LEU A 20 1.13 27.85 7.08
C LEU A 20 1.53 28.37 5.69
N LEU A 21 2.30 29.46 5.63
CA LEU A 21 2.85 30.00 4.39
C LEU A 21 3.83 29.04 3.74
N CYS A 22 4.72 28.40 4.51
CA CYS A 22 5.64 27.36 4.02
C CYS A 22 4.88 26.15 3.47
N PHE A 23 3.88 25.65 4.20
CA PHE A 23 3.06 24.52 3.78
C PHE A 23 2.24 24.85 2.52
N HIS A 24 1.61 26.03 2.47
CA HIS A 24 0.88 26.49 1.30
C HIS A 24 1.80 26.70 0.09
N ARG A 25 3.01 27.24 0.27
CA ARG A 25 4.02 27.35 -0.80
C ARG A 25 4.46 25.97 -1.29
N PHE A 26 4.67 25.01 -0.39
CA PHE A 26 4.99 23.63 -0.73
C PHE A 26 3.86 22.98 -1.55
N LEU A 27 2.60 23.10 -1.10
CA LEU A 27 1.45 22.62 -1.87
C LEU A 27 1.34 23.28 -3.25
N ARG A 28 1.55 24.61 -3.34
CA ARG A 28 1.56 25.32 -4.62
C ARG A 28 2.68 24.84 -5.54
N ALA A 29 3.89 24.63 -5.01
CA ALA A 29 5.00 24.08 -5.78
C ALA A 29 4.67 22.70 -6.35
N SER A 30 4.13 21.79 -5.53
CA SER A 30 3.69 20.46 -5.97
C SER A 30 2.59 20.53 -7.04
N THR A 31 1.67 21.50 -6.96
CA THR A 31 0.64 21.67 -8.01
C THR A 31 1.17 22.32 -9.29
N ARG A 32 2.20 23.19 -9.22
CA ARG A 32 2.78 23.85 -10.39
C ARG A 32 3.57 22.88 -11.26
N GLU A 33 4.32 21.95 -10.67
CA GLU A 33 5.01 20.88 -11.40
C GLU A 33 4.06 20.11 -12.34
N ARG A 34 2.79 19.93 -11.94
CA ARG A 34 1.78 19.28 -12.77
C ARG A 34 1.43 20.06 -14.04
N LYS A 35 1.42 21.40 -13.99
CA LYS A 35 1.06 22.25 -15.13
C LYS A 35 2.22 22.41 -16.12
N THR A 36 3.46 22.42 -15.63
CA THR A 36 4.64 22.65 -16.46
C THR A 36 5.26 21.36 -17.01
N GLY A 37 5.04 20.22 -16.36
CA GLY A 37 5.59 18.93 -16.77
C GLY A 37 5.10 18.43 -18.14
N GLY A 38 3.96 18.92 -18.63
CA GLY A 38 3.39 18.47 -19.90
C GLY A 38 4.02 19.04 -21.17
N VAL A 39 4.92 20.04 -21.09
CA VAL A 39 5.35 20.78 -22.30
C VAL A 39 6.87 20.94 -22.45
N SER A 40 7.72 20.70 -21.43
CA SER A 40 9.11 21.22 -21.48
C SER A 40 10.26 20.25 -21.17
N ASN A 41 10.03 19.00 -20.72
CA ASN A 41 11.16 18.19 -20.24
C ASN A 41 12.02 17.55 -21.34
N THR A 42 11.57 17.47 -22.59
CA THR A 42 12.39 16.96 -23.70
C THR A 42 13.59 17.86 -24.03
N ALA A 43 13.54 19.16 -23.71
CA ALA A 43 14.64 20.08 -23.99
C ALA A 43 15.70 20.17 -22.87
N ARG A 44 15.36 19.78 -21.64
CA ARG A 44 16.24 19.98 -20.46
C ARG A 44 17.12 18.76 -20.13
N GLU A 45 16.77 17.58 -20.61
CA GLU A 45 17.60 16.36 -20.45
C GLU A 45 18.78 16.30 -21.43
N ALA A 46 18.83 17.16 -22.45
CA ALA A 46 19.93 17.22 -23.41
C ALA A 46 21.24 17.86 -22.87
N ASN A 47 21.24 18.41 -21.66
CA ASN A 47 22.38 19.21 -21.14
C ASN A 47 22.84 18.86 -19.71
N LEU A 48 22.52 17.67 -19.18
CA LEU A 48 23.13 17.22 -17.91
C LEU A 48 24.51 16.58 -18.14
N PRO A 49 25.58 17.04 -17.48
CA PRO A 49 26.89 16.39 -17.56
C PRO A 49 26.84 14.99 -16.93
N ARG A 50 27.31 14.00 -17.71
CA ARG A 50 27.48 12.59 -17.30
C ARG A 50 28.47 12.50 -16.12
N ALA A 51 27.95 12.25 -14.93
CA ALA A 51 28.77 11.87 -13.78
C ALA A 51 28.02 10.88 -12.88
N VAL A 52 27.70 9.70 -13.43
CA VAL A 52 27.48 8.46 -12.67
C VAL A 52 27.92 7.29 -13.56
N GLU A 53 29.22 6.99 -13.54
CA GLU A 53 29.74 5.69 -14.00
C GLU A 53 29.71 4.74 -12.80
N LEU A 54 28.63 3.97 -12.67
CA LEU A 54 28.59 2.78 -11.82
C LEU A 54 27.75 1.71 -12.53
N THR A 55 28.45 0.76 -13.16
CA THR A 55 27.98 -0.60 -13.54
C THR A 55 26.66 -0.70 -14.31
N THR A 56 26.63 -0.18 -15.54
CA THR A 56 25.74 -0.66 -16.62
C THR A 56 26.59 -1.24 -17.75
N THR A 57 27.17 -2.41 -17.52
CA THR A 57 27.77 -3.22 -18.59
C THR A 57 26.68 -4.11 -19.19
N VAL A 58 26.46 -3.98 -20.50
CA VAL A 58 25.54 -4.76 -21.36
C VAL A 58 24.07 -4.30 -21.36
N LEU A 59 23.80 -3.10 -21.85
CA LEU A 59 22.56 -2.82 -22.61
C LEU A 59 22.94 -2.70 -24.10
N PRO A 60 22.44 -3.58 -25.00
CA PRO A 60 22.77 -3.54 -26.42
C PRO A 60 22.40 -2.18 -27.05
N ALA A 61 23.23 -1.70 -27.97
CA ALA A 61 23.09 -0.44 -28.70
C ALA A 61 21.86 -0.36 -29.65
N PHE A 62 20.84 -1.19 -29.45
CA PHE A 62 19.72 -1.40 -30.37
C PHE A 62 18.60 -0.33 -30.27
N PHE A 63 18.67 0.63 -29.34
CA PHE A 63 17.60 1.61 -29.08
C PHE A 63 17.89 3.07 -29.45
N ARG A 64 18.94 3.37 -30.23
CA ARG A 64 19.21 4.77 -30.64
C ARG A 64 18.48 5.11 -31.94
N GLY A 65 17.31 5.77 -31.86
CA GLY A 65 16.86 6.68 -32.93
C GLY A 65 15.37 6.70 -33.35
N GLY A 66 14.50 5.88 -32.77
CA GLY A 66 13.06 5.88 -33.09
C GLY A 66 12.22 6.64 -32.07
N ALA A 67 11.21 7.39 -32.52
CA ALA A 67 10.15 7.88 -31.64
C ALA A 67 9.46 6.68 -30.95
N PRO A 68 9.12 6.75 -29.65
CA PRO A 68 8.49 5.64 -28.95
C PRO A 68 7.13 5.33 -29.59
N PRO A 69 6.73 4.04 -29.66
CA PRO A 69 5.41 3.68 -30.18
C PRO A 69 4.31 4.38 -29.36
N ALA A 70 3.18 4.72 -30.00
CA ALA A 70 2.10 5.51 -29.39
C ALA A 70 1.63 4.96 -28.03
N ASN A 71 1.71 3.64 -27.83
CA ASN A 71 1.38 2.99 -26.57
C ASN A 71 2.42 3.22 -25.46
N THR A 72 3.73 3.20 -25.76
CA THR A 72 4.77 3.56 -24.78
C THR A 72 4.57 4.98 -24.27
N ALA A 73 4.33 5.94 -25.16
CA ALA A 73 4.07 7.32 -24.78
C ALA A 73 2.82 7.45 -23.89
N SER A 74 1.73 6.75 -24.23
CA SER A 74 0.50 6.71 -23.43
C SER A 74 0.71 6.10 -22.04
N VAL A 75 1.41 4.96 -21.96
CA VAL A 75 1.72 4.30 -20.69
C VAL A 75 2.64 5.17 -19.84
N SER A 76 3.68 5.76 -20.43
CA SER A 76 4.57 6.71 -19.76
C SER A 76 3.78 7.88 -19.18
N ALA A 77 2.97 8.57 -19.98
CA ALA A 77 2.11 9.68 -19.56
C ALA A 77 1.23 9.31 -18.35
N LYS A 78 0.64 8.11 -18.36
CA LYS A 78 -0.20 7.61 -17.25
C LYS A 78 0.61 7.30 -16.00
N LEU A 79 1.80 6.72 -16.13
CA LEU A 79 2.72 6.55 -15.01
C LEU A 79 3.18 7.91 -14.43
N GLU A 80 3.39 8.91 -15.28
CA GLU A 80 3.72 10.26 -14.80
C GLU A 80 2.58 10.85 -13.97
N GLY A 81 1.35 10.76 -14.51
CA GLY A 81 0.15 11.20 -13.83
C GLY A 81 -0.08 10.48 -12.51
N ALA A 82 0.11 9.16 -12.49
CA ALA A 82 0.05 8.32 -11.30
C ALA A 82 1.08 8.73 -10.24
N ALA A 83 2.34 8.91 -10.63
CA ALA A 83 3.40 9.32 -9.73
C ALA A 83 3.15 10.75 -9.18
N ALA A 84 2.68 11.67 -10.02
CA ALA A 84 2.33 13.02 -9.61
C ALA A 84 1.14 13.02 -8.63
N ALA A 85 0.11 12.22 -8.90
CA ALA A 85 -1.04 12.05 -8.02
C ALA A 85 -0.62 11.47 -6.65
N ALA A 86 0.25 10.45 -6.64
CA ALA A 86 0.80 9.89 -5.41
C ALA A 86 1.59 10.92 -4.61
N ARG A 87 2.50 11.68 -5.24
CA ARG A 87 3.26 12.76 -4.57
C ARG A 87 2.35 13.83 -3.99
N LEU A 88 1.34 14.27 -4.74
CA LEU A 88 0.40 15.29 -4.30
C LEU A 88 -0.44 14.81 -3.10
N LEU A 89 -0.94 13.58 -3.15
CA LEU A 89 -1.67 12.97 -2.04
C LEU A 89 -0.79 12.81 -0.80
N ARG A 90 0.47 12.40 -0.96
CA ARG A 90 1.45 12.35 0.14
C ARG A 90 1.69 13.73 0.74
N ALA A 91 2.00 14.72 -0.10
CA ALA A 91 2.23 16.10 0.30
C ALA A 91 1.07 16.70 1.10
N ARG A 92 -0.18 16.47 0.66
CA ARG A 92 -1.38 16.98 1.34
C ARG A 92 -1.63 16.29 2.67
N VAL A 93 -1.68 14.96 2.66
CA VAL A 93 -2.07 14.18 3.83
C VAL A 93 -0.95 14.11 4.86
N GLN A 94 0.23 13.63 4.45
CA GLN A 94 1.35 13.47 5.36
C GLN A 94 1.97 14.81 5.70
N GLY A 95 2.16 15.68 4.70
CA GLY A 95 2.65 17.04 4.95
C GLY A 95 1.73 17.80 5.89
N GLY A 96 0.40 17.70 5.74
CA GLY A 96 -0.56 18.33 6.66
C GLY A 96 -0.51 17.76 8.08
N LEU A 97 -0.33 16.45 8.25
CA LEU A 97 -0.20 15.84 9.58
C LEU A 97 1.14 16.17 10.25
N LEU A 98 2.25 16.13 9.51
CA LEU A 98 3.57 16.54 10.00
C LEU A 98 3.61 18.04 10.31
N PHE A 99 2.90 18.83 9.52
CA PHE A 99 2.70 20.25 9.77
C PHE A 99 1.97 20.50 11.09
N ALA A 100 0.87 19.79 11.32
CA ALA A 100 0.14 19.85 12.59
C ALA A 100 1.07 19.43 13.75
N ALA A 101 1.82 18.34 13.60
CA ALA A 101 2.78 17.89 14.59
C ALA A 101 3.83 18.97 14.94
N ALA A 102 4.45 19.56 13.93
CA ALA A 102 5.43 20.64 14.12
C ALA A 102 4.81 21.87 14.80
N SER A 103 3.56 22.21 14.44
CA SER A 103 2.84 23.32 15.05
C SER A 103 2.63 23.06 16.55
N PHE A 104 2.17 21.87 16.94
CA PHE A 104 2.02 21.52 18.36
C PHE A 104 3.34 21.63 19.12
N LEU A 105 4.45 21.15 18.57
CA LEU A 105 5.77 21.29 19.20
C LEU A 105 6.18 22.76 19.38
N ILE A 106 5.97 23.59 18.35
CA ILE A 106 6.31 25.02 18.40
C ILE A 106 5.48 25.76 19.47
N TRP A 107 4.22 25.38 19.69
CA TRP A 107 3.41 25.97 20.75
C TRP A 107 3.71 25.38 22.14
N GLY A 108 4.08 24.10 22.22
CA GLY A 108 4.30 23.39 23.46
C GLY A 108 5.68 23.55 24.10
N LEU A 109 6.72 23.78 23.31
CA LEU A 109 8.11 23.90 23.79
C LEU A 109 8.47 25.25 24.45
N PRO A 110 7.94 26.41 24.03
CA PRO A 110 8.32 27.69 24.63
C PRO A 110 8.17 27.76 26.16
N PRO A 111 7.12 27.19 26.81
CA PRO A 111 7.06 27.14 28.28
C PRO A 111 8.35 26.62 28.93
N ILE A 112 8.99 25.59 28.35
CA ILE A 112 10.26 25.05 28.85
C ILE A 112 11.39 26.05 28.67
N VAL A 113 11.46 26.71 27.50
CA VAL A 113 12.49 27.72 27.22
C VAL A 113 12.36 28.91 28.16
N PHE A 114 11.14 29.37 28.42
CA PHE A 114 10.87 30.43 29.39
C PHE A 114 11.25 30.00 30.81
N GLY A 115 10.87 28.79 31.22
CA GLY A 115 11.25 28.25 32.52
C GLY A 115 12.77 28.12 32.71
N ALA A 116 13.49 27.63 31.70
CA ALA A 116 14.95 27.51 31.72
C ALA A 116 15.67 28.87 31.71
N ALA A 117 15.04 29.90 31.15
CA ALA A 117 15.53 31.27 31.17
C ALA A 117 15.12 32.05 32.43
N SER A 118 14.50 31.39 33.41
CA SER A 118 13.94 32.01 34.63
C SER A 118 12.94 33.13 34.33
N LEU A 119 12.28 33.09 33.16
CA LEU A 119 11.26 34.04 32.79
C LEU A 119 9.91 33.62 33.39
N PRO A 120 9.10 34.57 33.88
CA PRO A 120 7.84 34.25 34.54
C PRO A 120 6.87 33.56 33.57
N TRP A 121 6.42 32.35 33.93
CA TRP A 121 5.38 31.61 33.22
C TRP A 121 4.07 31.67 34.02
N PRO A 122 2.96 32.18 33.45
CA PRO A 122 1.70 32.27 34.16
C PRO A 122 1.08 30.88 34.34
N GLY A 123 1.12 30.35 35.57
CA GLY A 123 0.37 29.16 35.96
C GLY A 123 1.23 28.00 36.46
N SER A 124 0.72 26.77 36.30
CA SER A 124 1.39 25.52 36.68
C SER A 124 2.72 25.31 35.96
N SER A 125 3.50 24.32 36.44
CA SER A 125 4.78 23.91 35.85
C SER A 125 4.79 23.91 34.30
N PRO A 126 5.80 24.52 33.66
CA PRO A 126 5.91 24.59 32.19
C PRO A 126 6.03 23.22 31.52
N LEU A 127 6.30 22.17 32.29
CA LEU A 127 6.48 20.82 31.78
C LEU A 127 5.16 20.18 31.32
N VAL A 128 4.01 20.54 31.91
CA VAL A 128 2.71 19.92 31.56
C VAL A 128 2.25 20.28 30.14
N PRO A 129 2.19 21.56 29.73
CA PRO A 129 1.80 21.92 28.36
C PRO A 129 2.75 21.35 27.29
N CYS A 130 4.04 21.27 27.61
CA CYS A 130 5.02 20.68 26.72
C CYS A 130 4.79 19.18 26.53
N LYS A 131 4.55 18.46 27.63
CA LYS A 131 4.25 17.02 27.62
C LYS A 131 3.08 16.70 26.69
N ASP A 132 1.99 17.45 26.83
CA ASP A 132 0.76 17.23 26.06
C ASP A 132 0.97 17.56 24.58
N ALA A 133 1.67 18.66 24.29
CA ALA A 133 2.03 19.02 22.93
C ALA A 133 2.91 17.97 22.25
N ILE A 134 3.88 17.40 22.97
CA ILE A 134 4.74 16.30 22.48
C ILE A 134 3.88 15.09 22.12
N VAL A 135 2.90 14.72 22.95
CA VAL A 135 2.05 13.55 22.69
C VAL A 135 1.11 13.76 21.50
N VAL A 136 0.53 14.95 21.36
CA VAL A 136 -0.29 15.28 20.19
C VAL A 136 0.59 15.29 18.93
N ALA A 137 1.78 15.89 19.00
CA ALA A 137 2.71 15.92 17.88
C ALA A 137 3.18 14.52 17.47
N ALA A 138 3.55 13.68 18.43
CA ALA A 138 3.95 12.29 18.18
C ALA A 138 2.79 11.50 17.57
N SER A 139 1.56 11.69 18.05
CA SER A 139 0.37 11.04 17.50
C SER A 139 0.13 11.46 16.04
N ALA A 140 0.20 12.75 15.75
CA ALA A 140 0.06 13.28 14.39
C ALA A 140 1.17 12.77 13.46
N ALA A 141 2.43 12.73 13.92
CA ALA A 141 3.56 12.21 13.15
C ALA A 141 3.43 10.71 12.87
N LEU A 142 3.01 9.90 13.85
CA LEU A 142 2.76 8.47 13.68
C LEU A 142 1.56 8.21 12.76
N CYS A 143 0.53 9.06 12.81
CA CYS A 143 -0.56 9.03 11.84
C CYS A 143 -0.08 9.32 10.41
N ALA A 144 0.91 10.20 10.24
CA ALA A 144 1.46 10.59 8.94
C ALA A 144 2.27 9.47 8.26
N LEU A 145 2.84 8.53 9.01
CA LEU A 145 3.55 7.39 8.44
C LEU A 145 2.61 6.58 7.54
N ARG A 146 3.11 6.02 6.43
CA ARG A 146 2.34 5.09 5.59
C ARG A 146 2.90 3.68 5.65
N PRO A 147 2.07 2.64 5.47
CA PRO A 147 2.52 1.26 5.59
C PRO A 147 3.51 0.83 4.49
N ASP A 148 3.62 1.55 3.37
CA ASP A 148 4.57 1.29 2.29
C ASP A 148 5.93 2.03 2.47
N GLU A 149 6.05 2.92 3.45
CA GLU A 149 7.22 3.79 3.61
C GLU A 149 8.25 3.21 4.57
N GLY A 150 8.94 2.16 4.13
CA GLY A 150 9.91 1.44 4.97
C GLY A 150 10.98 2.33 5.63
N ARG A 151 11.44 3.41 4.96
CA ARG A 151 12.43 4.36 5.51
C ARG A 151 11.82 5.33 6.52
N ALA A 152 10.64 5.88 6.23
CA ALA A 152 9.95 6.80 7.15
C ALA A 152 9.54 6.08 8.44
N ILE A 153 9.12 4.81 8.34
CA ILE A 153 8.84 3.97 9.51
C ILE A 153 10.11 3.75 10.35
N SER A 154 11.28 3.55 9.73
CA SER A 154 12.56 3.44 10.44
C SER A 154 12.93 4.73 11.17
N ALA A 155 12.75 5.88 10.52
CA ALA A 155 12.98 7.17 11.15
C ALA A 155 12.02 7.40 12.31
N GLY A 156 10.72 7.16 12.10
CA GLY A 156 9.69 7.27 13.13
C GLY A 156 9.94 6.33 14.31
N TYR A 157 10.52 5.17 14.06
CA TYR A 157 10.96 4.24 15.08
C TYR A 157 12.11 4.80 15.94
N ILE A 158 13.16 5.34 15.33
CA ILE A 158 14.28 5.99 16.05
C ILE A 158 13.74 7.16 16.89
N CYS A 159 12.87 7.98 16.29
CA CYS A 159 12.22 9.09 16.98
C CYS A 159 11.37 8.62 18.17
N ALA A 160 10.61 7.52 18.04
CA ALA A 160 9.79 6.99 19.12
C ALA A 160 10.63 6.47 20.30
N VAL A 161 11.77 5.83 20.04
CA VAL A 161 12.72 5.41 21.08
C VAL A 161 13.30 6.63 21.78
N ALA A 162 13.83 7.59 21.02
CA ALA A 162 14.39 8.83 21.57
C ALA A 162 13.35 9.58 22.41
N LEU A 163 12.13 9.70 21.90
CA LEU A 163 11.03 10.34 22.61
C LEU A 163 10.69 9.60 23.90
N SER A 164 10.66 8.26 23.88
CA SER A 164 10.39 7.47 25.09
C SER A 164 11.46 7.71 26.16
N VAL A 165 12.74 7.77 25.78
CA VAL A 165 13.84 8.09 26.71
C VAL A 165 13.69 9.51 27.27
N VAL A 166 13.45 10.51 26.43
CA VAL A 166 13.26 11.91 26.87
C VAL A 166 12.08 12.02 27.83
N MET A 167 10.96 11.35 27.54
CA MET A 167 9.78 11.36 28.39
C MET A 167 10.02 10.65 29.73
N ALA A 168 10.77 9.53 29.73
CA ALA A 168 11.16 8.87 30.97
C ALA A 168 12.02 9.79 31.84
N VAL A 169 13.04 10.43 31.26
CA VAL A 169 13.90 11.39 31.97
C VAL A 169 13.10 12.57 32.49
N ALA A 170 12.16 13.11 31.71
CA ALA A 170 11.30 14.21 32.14
C ALA A 170 10.44 13.84 33.36
N HIS A 171 9.90 12.62 33.41
CA HIS A 171 9.14 12.15 34.57
C HIS A 171 10.02 11.92 35.80
N VAL A 172 11.25 11.44 35.63
CA VAL A 172 12.23 11.33 36.74
C VAL A 172 12.68 12.71 37.22
N ALA A 173 12.88 13.67 36.33
CA ALA A 173 13.21 15.04 36.70
C ALA A 173 12.05 15.73 37.45
N LEU A 174 10.80 15.44 37.06
CA LEU A 174 9.61 15.91 37.78
C LEU A 174 9.59 15.39 39.23
N LEU A 175 9.97 14.12 39.47
CA LEU A 175 10.11 13.59 40.83
C LEU A 175 11.10 14.41 41.66
N GLY A 176 12.31 14.64 41.14
CA GLY A 176 13.32 15.42 41.84
C GLY A 176 12.94 16.89 42.08
N TRP A 177 12.13 17.47 41.18
CA TRP A 177 11.59 18.81 41.38
C TRP A 177 10.59 18.86 42.53
N TYR A 178 9.68 17.89 42.60
CA TYR A 178 8.70 17.80 43.68
C TYR A 178 9.36 17.53 45.04
N ASP A 179 10.35 16.65 45.09
CA ASP A 179 11.10 16.34 46.32
C ASP A 179 11.81 17.56 46.92
N GLY A 180 12.31 18.48 46.08
CA GLY A 180 12.98 19.71 46.50
C GLY A 180 12.07 20.70 47.25
N GLU A 181 10.79 20.76 46.90
CA GLU A 181 9.79 21.57 47.61
C GLU A 181 9.20 20.84 48.82
N SER A 182 9.03 19.51 48.75
CA SER A 182 8.38 18.69 49.78
C SER A 182 9.24 18.36 51.00
N MET A 183 10.56 18.22 50.84
CA MET A 183 11.49 17.97 51.97
C MET A 183 11.43 19.06 53.05
N ALA A 184 10.94 20.26 52.73
CA ALA A 184 10.81 21.36 53.69
C ALA A 184 9.56 21.26 54.60
N LEU A 185 8.56 20.42 54.31
CA LEU A 185 7.24 20.50 54.95
C LEU A 185 6.66 19.19 55.50
N GLY A 186 7.37 18.06 55.43
CA GLY A 186 6.91 16.77 55.96
C GLY A 186 5.81 16.16 55.07
N GLY A 187 6.23 15.43 54.04
CA GLY A 187 5.38 15.13 52.90
C GLY A 187 4.08 14.36 53.19
N SER A 188 3.00 14.83 52.59
CA SER A 188 1.65 14.26 52.70
C SER A 188 1.52 12.93 51.95
N ALA A 189 0.47 12.15 52.25
CA ALA A 189 0.18 10.92 51.48
C ALA A 189 -0.03 11.21 49.98
N ASP A 190 -0.55 12.38 49.62
CA ASP A 190 -0.78 12.82 48.23
C ASP A 190 0.54 12.93 47.43
N GLU A 191 1.63 13.35 48.08
CA GLU A 191 2.96 13.41 47.47
C GLU A 191 3.48 12.01 47.12
N LYS A 192 3.42 11.07 48.07
CA LYS A 192 3.84 9.67 47.83
C LYS A 192 3.07 9.01 46.67
N TRP A 193 1.79 9.35 46.50
CA TRP A 193 0.98 8.90 45.37
C TRP A 193 1.41 9.54 44.05
N SER A 194 1.68 10.84 44.05
CA SER A 194 2.22 11.57 42.89
C SER A 194 3.58 11.01 42.46
N ASP A 195 4.44 10.64 43.41
CA ASP A 195 5.76 10.08 43.12
C ASP A 195 5.64 8.68 42.52
N SER A 196 4.80 7.85 43.12
CA SER A 196 4.51 6.50 42.62
C SER A 196 3.92 6.56 41.20
N LEU A 197 3.06 7.53 40.93
CA LEU A 197 2.48 7.80 39.61
C LEU A 197 3.57 8.15 38.58
N ALA A 198 4.41 9.15 38.87
CA ALA A 198 5.45 9.60 37.95
C ALA A 198 6.51 8.50 37.69
N LEU A 199 6.88 7.72 38.70
CA LEU A 199 7.77 6.57 38.54
C LEU A 199 7.16 5.47 37.66
N THR A 200 5.88 5.18 37.84
CA THR A 200 5.16 4.19 37.02
C THR A 200 5.09 4.63 35.56
N ILE A 201 4.81 5.91 35.32
CA ILE A 201 4.81 6.47 33.96
C ILE A 201 6.21 6.38 33.35
N ALA A 202 7.25 6.80 34.08
CA ALA A 202 8.64 6.71 33.63
C ALA A 202 9.03 5.26 33.26
N ALA A 203 8.69 4.29 34.12
CA ALA A 203 8.94 2.88 33.87
C ALA A 203 8.25 2.37 32.59
N SER A 204 7.03 2.84 32.31
CA SER A 204 6.32 2.48 31.07
C SER A 204 7.03 2.98 29.80
N TYR A 205 7.60 4.19 29.86
CA TYR A 205 8.40 4.77 28.78
C TYR A 205 9.72 4.03 28.59
N VAL A 206 10.41 3.65 29.67
CA VAL A 206 11.62 2.81 29.61
C VAL A 206 11.30 1.44 28.98
N ALA A 207 10.22 0.81 29.41
CA ALA A 207 9.78 -0.48 28.86
C ALA A 207 9.52 -0.37 27.35
N ALA A 208 8.89 0.71 26.88
CA ALA A 208 8.71 0.95 25.45
C ALA A 208 10.03 1.18 24.70
N ALA A 209 10.95 1.96 25.27
CA ALA A 209 12.28 2.21 24.70
C ALA A 209 13.11 0.93 24.55
N VAL A 210 12.93 -0.05 25.45
CA VAL A 210 13.57 -1.37 25.38
C VAL A 210 12.84 -2.32 24.44
N ALA A 211 11.50 -2.35 24.47
CA ALA A 211 10.70 -3.26 23.66
C ALA A 211 10.79 -2.94 22.15
N LEU A 212 10.80 -1.65 21.79
CA LEU A 212 10.88 -1.20 20.40
C LEU A 212 12.07 -1.85 19.64
N PRO A 213 13.32 -1.83 20.15
CA PRO A 213 14.47 -2.47 19.49
C PRO A 213 14.31 -3.97 19.28
N LEU A 214 13.77 -4.66 20.27
CA LEU A 214 13.58 -6.11 20.23
C LEU A 214 12.56 -6.52 19.16
N LEU A 215 11.55 -5.67 18.92
CA LEU A 215 10.47 -5.91 17.96
C LEU A 215 10.85 -5.55 16.51
N TRP A 216 11.95 -4.82 16.30
CA TRP A 216 12.35 -4.23 15.01
C TRP A 216 12.90 -5.23 13.96
N ARG A 217 13.02 -6.52 14.29
CA ARG A 217 13.52 -7.57 13.37
C ARG A 217 12.90 -7.49 11.97
N SER A 218 13.65 -7.90 10.95
CA SER A 218 13.40 -7.88 9.48
C SER A 218 11.96 -8.19 9.02
N SER A 219 11.03 -7.31 9.35
CA SER A 219 9.62 -7.47 9.08
C SER A 219 9.23 -6.59 7.89
N PRO A 220 8.22 -7.00 7.12
CA PRO A 220 7.64 -6.14 6.09
C PRO A 220 7.23 -4.77 6.66
N PRO A 221 7.36 -3.67 5.89
CA PRO A 221 7.03 -2.32 6.33
C PRO A 221 5.69 -2.18 7.09
N HIS A 222 4.61 -2.78 6.58
CA HIS A 222 3.30 -2.77 7.23
C HIS A 222 3.31 -3.36 8.65
N GLU A 223 4.02 -4.46 8.86
CA GLU A 223 4.15 -5.10 10.18
C GLU A 223 5.06 -4.28 11.10
N ARG A 224 6.13 -3.67 10.57
CA ARG A 224 6.98 -2.74 11.34
C ARG A 224 6.19 -1.56 11.88
N LEU A 225 5.32 -0.97 11.06
CA LEU A 225 4.45 0.12 11.48
C LEU A 225 3.48 -0.31 12.60
N ARG A 226 2.91 -1.51 12.52
CA ARG A 226 2.07 -2.08 13.59
C ARG A 226 2.85 -2.26 14.88
N ARG A 227 4.07 -2.80 14.80
CA ARG A 227 4.96 -3.00 15.95
C ARG A 227 5.49 -1.71 16.54
N LEU A 228 5.64 -0.66 15.73
CA LEU A 228 5.97 0.68 16.20
C LEU A 228 4.80 1.31 16.98
N ILE A 229 3.59 1.25 16.43
CA ILE A 229 2.43 1.92 17.02
C ILE A 229 1.94 1.22 18.30
N SER A 230 2.05 -0.11 18.39
CA SER A 230 1.46 -0.85 19.51
C SER A 230 2.06 -0.50 20.89
N PRO A 231 3.40 -0.44 21.08
CA PRO A 231 4.01 0.00 22.33
C PRO A 231 3.68 1.46 22.67
N VAL A 232 3.72 2.37 21.68
CA VAL A 232 3.38 3.78 21.89
C VAL A 232 1.94 3.93 22.39
N ARG A 233 1.00 3.18 21.79
CA ARG A 233 -0.39 3.13 22.26
C ARG A 233 -0.51 2.61 23.68
N ALA A 234 0.23 1.56 24.03
CA ALA A 234 0.21 1.00 25.38
C ALA A 234 0.69 2.03 26.41
N VAL A 235 1.79 2.74 26.12
CA VAL A 235 2.30 3.81 26.99
C VAL A 235 1.29 4.93 27.14
N PHE A 236 0.72 5.43 26.04
CA PHE A 236 -0.30 6.49 26.11
C PHE A 236 -1.56 6.04 26.86
N ALA A 237 -1.96 4.77 26.73
CA ALA A 237 -3.10 4.24 27.48
C ALA A 237 -2.80 4.17 28.98
N VAL A 238 -1.61 3.66 29.36
CA VAL A 238 -1.19 3.58 30.77
C VAL A 238 -1.10 4.99 31.37
N ASP A 239 -0.40 5.91 30.73
CA ASP A 239 -0.28 7.30 31.21
C ASP A 239 -1.66 7.98 31.30
N GLY A 240 -2.53 7.76 30.31
CA GLY A 240 -3.90 8.26 30.30
C GLY A 240 -4.76 7.75 31.47
N VAL A 241 -4.81 6.43 31.68
CA VAL A 241 -5.57 5.81 32.80
C VAL A 241 -5.05 6.31 34.14
N LEU A 242 -3.73 6.33 34.30
CA LEU A 242 -3.07 6.74 35.54
C LEU A 242 -3.37 8.21 35.87
N ASN A 243 -3.31 9.12 34.90
CA ASN A 243 -3.69 10.53 35.11
C ASN A 243 -5.17 10.70 35.43
N VAL A 244 -6.07 10.07 34.66
CA VAL A 244 -7.52 10.19 34.92
C VAL A 244 -7.85 9.69 36.31
N THR A 245 -7.30 8.54 36.71
CA THR A 245 -7.56 7.94 38.02
C THR A 245 -7.00 8.81 39.14
N TYR A 246 -5.75 9.26 39.04
CA TYR A 246 -5.13 10.12 40.04
C TYR A 246 -5.92 11.41 40.25
N TRP A 247 -6.24 12.14 39.18
CA TRP A 247 -6.96 13.41 39.28
C TRP A 247 -8.44 13.23 39.65
N ALA A 248 -9.09 12.11 39.29
CA ALA A 248 -10.44 11.78 39.77
C ALA A 248 -10.45 11.47 41.27
N MET A 249 -9.49 10.68 41.77
CA MET A 249 -9.38 10.43 43.21
C MET A 249 -9.07 11.71 43.98
N ARG A 250 -8.18 12.57 43.44
CA ARG A 250 -7.83 13.84 44.06
C ARG A 250 -9.00 14.83 44.09
N THR A 251 -9.87 14.83 43.08
CA THR A 251 -11.10 15.63 43.10
C THR A 251 -12.13 15.08 44.07
N ALA A 252 -12.29 13.75 44.14
CA ALA A 252 -13.22 13.10 45.06
C ALA A 252 -12.80 13.21 46.54
N GLY A 253 -11.50 13.11 46.82
CA GLY A 253 -10.94 13.22 48.17
C GLY A 253 -10.87 14.66 48.71
N LYS A 254 -11.08 15.67 47.87
CA LYS A 254 -10.95 17.11 48.22
C LYS A 254 -12.21 17.76 48.79
N ALA A 255 -13.05 16.99 49.48
CA ALA A 255 -14.06 17.60 50.34
C ALA A 255 -13.46 18.29 51.60
N GLY A 256 -12.19 18.05 51.97
CA GLY A 256 -11.61 18.53 53.24
C GLY A 256 -10.55 19.64 53.18
N ASP A 257 -9.50 19.52 52.34
CA ASP A 257 -8.20 20.13 52.69
C ASP A 257 -7.81 21.38 51.86
N GLY A 258 -8.69 21.88 50.98
CA GLY A 258 -8.45 23.11 50.19
C GLY A 258 -7.28 23.08 49.18
N SER A 259 -6.53 21.98 49.06
CA SER A 259 -5.22 21.97 48.40
C SER A 259 -5.22 21.77 46.87
N CYS A 260 -6.34 21.49 46.18
CA CYS A 260 -6.41 21.52 44.69
C CYS A 260 -7.32 22.67 44.30
N SER A 261 -6.77 23.65 43.59
CA SER A 261 -7.63 24.52 42.78
C SER A 261 -8.36 23.64 41.76
N PRO A 262 -9.70 23.75 41.62
CA PRO A 262 -10.48 22.97 40.65
C PRO A 262 -9.90 22.98 39.22
N GLY A 263 -9.29 24.10 38.81
CA GLY A 263 -8.62 24.23 37.51
C GLY A 263 -7.47 23.23 37.29
N ARG A 264 -6.60 23.01 38.29
CA ARG A 264 -5.49 22.04 38.16
C ARG A 264 -6.00 20.62 37.97
N CYS A 265 -7.01 20.27 38.76
CA CYS A 265 -7.67 18.99 38.69
C CYS A 265 -8.37 18.77 37.34
N ALA A 266 -9.04 19.79 36.81
CA ALA A 266 -9.64 19.74 35.48
C ALA A 266 -8.61 19.58 34.36
N VAL A 267 -7.48 20.31 34.41
CA VAL A 267 -6.39 20.18 33.42
C VAL A 267 -5.82 18.77 33.44
N GLY A 268 -5.52 18.21 34.61
CA GLY A 268 -4.98 16.85 34.73
C GLY A 268 -5.92 15.76 34.20
N LEU A 269 -7.23 15.90 34.45
CA LEU A 269 -8.24 15.02 33.85
C LEU A 269 -8.28 15.13 32.33
N LEU A 270 -8.27 16.36 31.79
CA LEU A 270 -8.26 16.60 30.34
C LEU A 270 -7.00 16.02 29.68
N THR A 271 -5.84 16.18 30.29
CA THR A 271 -4.59 15.55 29.85
C THR A 271 -4.73 14.04 29.81
N GLY A 272 -5.19 13.40 30.88
CA GLY A 272 -5.40 11.94 30.89
C GLY A 272 -6.37 11.47 29.80
N MET A 273 -7.48 12.19 29.59
CA MET A 273 -8.45 11.90 28.55
C MET A 273 -7.89 12.07 27.14
N LEU A 274 -7.05 13.09 26.91
CA LEU A 274 -6.35 13.31 25.65
C LEU A 274 -5.45 12.12 25.31
N TYR A 275 -4.69 11.63 26.28
CA TYR A 275 -3.82 10.46 26.12
C TYR A 275 -4.60 9.19 25.79
N LEU A 276 -5.70 8.95 26.50
CA LEU A 276 -6.61 7.85 26.19
C LEU A 276 -7.19 7.97 24.78
N CYS A 277 -7.59 9.17 24.37
CA CYS A 277 -8.08 9.43 23.01
C CYS A 277 -6.99 9.14 21.95
N CYS A 278 -5.76 9.60 22.17
CA CYS A 278 -4.64 9.31 21.29
C CYS A 278 -4.38 7.78 21.18
N ALA A 279 -4.39 7.07 22.31
CA ALA A 279 -4.14 5.63 22.37
C ALA A 279 -5.26 4.77 21.74
N THR A 280 -6.52 5.11 22.03
CA THR A 280 -7.69 4.27 21.69
C THR A 280 -8.36 4.66 20.38
N VAL A 281 -8.28 5.94 19.99
CA VAL A 281 -8.93 6.48 18.80
C VAL A 281 -7.90 6.79 17.74
N VAL A 282 -7.03 7.78 17.96
CA VAL A 282 -6.15 8.33 16.90
C VAL A 282 -5.19 7.28 16.33
N LEU A 283 -4.54 6.53 17.22
CA LEU A 283 -3.55 5.52 16.83
C LEU A 283 -4.19 4.14 16.55
N HIS A 284 -5.50 3.98 16.72
CA HIS A 284 -6.16 2.72 16.38
C HIS A 284 -6.15 2.50 14.87
N ARG A 285 -5.73 1.30 14.42
CA ARG A 285 -5.51 0.99 13.00
C ARG A 285 -6.69 1.38 12.11
N ARG A 286 -7.91 1.02 12.50
CA ARG A 286 -9.12 1.31 11.70
C ARG A 286 -9.40 2.80 11.59
N VAL A 287 -9.26 3.53 12.70
CA VAL A 287 -9.53 4.98 12.74
C VAL A 287 -8.46 5.75 11.97
N ARG A 288 -7.19 5.38 12.15
CA ARG A 288 -6.08 5.96 11.39
C ARG A 288 -6.25 5.75 9.88
N GLY A 289 -6.54 4.52 9.45
CA GLY A 289 -6.82 4.23 8.03
C GLY A 289 -8.01 5.02 7.52
N ALA A 290 -9.08 5.13 8.32
CA ALA A 290 -10.25 5.93 7.97
C ALA A 290 -9.92 7.43 7.86
N ALA A 291 -9.11 7.98 8.77
CA ALA A 291 -8.68 9.37 8.78
C ALA A 291 -7.76 9.68 7.59
N LEU A 292 -6.76 8.84 7.32
CA LEU A 292 -5.87 9.02 6.15
C LEU A 292 -6.66 8.98 4.85
N ALA A 293 -7.64 8.09 4.73
CA ALA A 293 -8.49 8.04 3.55
C ALA A 293 -9.54 9.17 3.49
N ALA A 294 -9.97 9.71 4.62
CA ALA A 294 -10.78 10.93 4.64
C ALA A 294 -9.95 12.12 4.16
N LEU A 295 -8.74 12.28 4.67
CA LEU A 295 -7.78 13.31 4.25
C LEU A 295 -7.38 13.15 2.79
N SER A 296 -7.22 11.91 2.28
CA SER A 296 -6.92 11.68 0.87
C SER A 296 -8.07 12.05 -0.06
N ARG A 297 -9.33 12.00 0.42
CA ARG A 297 -10.51 12.47 -0.32
C ARG A 297 -10.62 14.00 -0.37
N LEU A 298 -10.02 14.72 0.58
CA LEU A 298 -10.04 16.18 0.58
C LEU A 298 -9.19 16.72 -0.58
N GLY A 299 -9.87 17.05 -1.68
CA GLY A 299 -9.28 17.72 -2.84
C GLY A 299 -8.60 16.79 -3.86
N ALA A 300 -8.76 15.46 -3.76
CA ALA A 300 -8.31 14.53 -4.80
C ALA A 300 -9.49 13.81 -5.45
N THR A 301 -9.41 13.62 -6.77
CA THR A 301 -10.44 12.88 -7.50
C THR A 301 -10.31 11.38 -7.27
N ARG A 302 -11.32 10.60 -7.69
CA ARG A 302 -11.25 9.14 -7.62
C ARG A 302 -10.14 8.59 -8.51
N GLU A 303 -9.97 9.18 -9.69
CA GLU A 303 -8.96 8.82 -10.69
C GLU A 303 -7.55 9.07 -10.13
N GLU A 304 -7.33 10.20 -9.45
CA GLU A 304 -6.05 10.52 -8.82
C GLU A 304 -5.70 9.51 -7.71
N ARG A 305 -6.68 9.11 -6.91
CA ARG A 305 -6.48 8.07 -5.88
C ARG A 305 -6.20 6.71 -6.52
N ASN A 306 -6.91 6.32 -7.57
CA ASN A 306 -6.63 5.07 -8.28
C ASN A 306 -5.23 5.07 -8.90
N ALA A 307 -4.84 6.17 -9.52
CA ALA A 307 -3.52 6.34 -10.10
C ALA A 307 -2.41 6.29 -9.02
N ALA A 308 -2.66 6.85 -7.84
CA ALA A 308 -1.72 6.75 -6.73
C ALA A 308 -1.54 5.32 -6.19
N VAL A 309 -2.59 4.49 -6.20
CA VAL A 309 -2.46 3.05 -5.91
C VAL A 309 -1.53 2.38 -6.92
N VAL A 310 -1.69 2.68 -8.22
CA VAL A 310 -0.80 2.14 -9.27
C VAL A 310 0.65 2.60 -9.06
N ALA A 311 0.88 3.88 -8.73
CA ALA A 311 2.22 4.37 -8.45
C ALA A 311 2.87 3.71 -7.22
N SER A 312 2.09 3.45 -6.16
CA SER A 312 2.58 2.68 -5.01
C SER A 312 2.89 1.23 -5.37
N LEU A 313 2.12 0.60 -6.27
CA LEU A 313 2.39 -0.73 -6.80
C LEU A 313 3.71 -0.77 -7.58
N CYS A 314 3.95 0.22 -8.46
CA CYS A 314 5.22 0.40 -9.16
C CYS A 314 6.42 0.64 -8.23
N SER A 315 6.19 1.12 -7.01
CA SER A 315 7.26 1.44 -6.05
C SER A 315 7.67 0.24 -5.20
N MET A 316 7.00 -0.92 -5.31
CA MET A 316 7.27 -2.08 -4.43
C MET A 316 8.68 -2.66 -4.55
N GLY A 317 9.41 -2.38 -5.64
CA GLY A 317 10.80 -2.83 -5.85
C GLY A 317 11.86 -1.74 -5.72
N GLN A 318 11.54 -0.58 -5.15
CA GLN A 318 12.45 0.58 -5.02
C GLN A 318 13.00 1.13 -6.35
N LEU A 319 12.45 0.71 -7.49
CA LEU A 319 12.82 1.24 -8.79
C LEU A 319 12.34 2.69 -8.90
N SER A 320 13.23 3.56 -9.38
CA SER A 320 12.82 4.89 -9.77
C SER A 320 11.94 4.82 -11.02
N ARG A 321 11.15 5.87 -11.22
CA ARG A 321 10.31 5.99 -12.41
C ARG A 321 11.13 5.96 -13.71
N ALA A 322 12.33 6.54 -13.71
CA ALA A 322 13.23 6.59 -14.86
C ALA A 322 13.77 5.19 -15.23
N GLU A 323 13.88 4.29 -14.25
CA GLU A 323 14.33 2.92 -14.45
C GLU A 323 13.18 1.98 -14.81
N LEU A 324 11.99 2.24 -14.25
CA LEU A 324 10.84 1.33 -14.36
C LEU A 324 10.41 1.06 -15.80
N LEU A 325 10.20 2.11 -16.61
CA LEU A 325 9.69 1.94 -17.97
C LEU A 325 10.72 1.25 -18.88
N PRO A 326 12.01 1.66 -18.92
CA PRO A 326 13.03 0.94 -19.68
C PRO A 326 13.19 -0.52 -19.24
N LEU A 327 13.14 -0.80 -17.93
CA LEU A 327 13.20 -2.16 -17.43
C LEU A 327 11.98 -2.97 -17.88
N ALA A 328 10.78 -2.39 -17.82
CA ALA A 328 9.57 -3.05 -18.26
C ALA A 328 9.62 -3.31 -19.78
N GLU A 329 10.04 -2.36 -20.60
CA GLU A 329 10.16 -2.56 -22.05
C GLU A 329 11.18 -3.65 -22.39
N ALA A 330 12.34 -3.65 -21.73
CA ALA A 330 13.37 -4.67 -21.93
C ALA A 330 12.89 -6.08 -21.54
N ASN A 331 11.98 -6.19 -20.57
CA ASN A 331 11.44 -7.45 -20.09
C ASN A 331 10.04 -7.77 -20.62
N PHE A 332 9.46 -6.95 -21.51
CA PHE A 332 8.13 -7.21 -22.03
C PHE A 332 8.18 -8.32 -23.07
N ARG A 333 7.63 -9.48 -22.73
CA ARG A 333 7.61 -10.68 -23.55
C ARG A 333 6.18 -11.16 -23.73
N ALA A 334 5.93 -11.93 -24.79
CA ALA A 334 4.66 -12.59 -25.01
C ALA A 334 4.87 -14.01 -25.54
N ILE A 335 3.90 -14.89 -25.32
CA ILE A 335 3.83 -16.23 -25.89
C ILE A 335 2.68 -16.28 -26.90
N ARG A 336 2.91 -16.86 -28.08
CA ARG A 336 1.82 -17.15 -29.01
C ARG A 336 0.99 -18.33 -28.51
N PHE A 337 -0.32 -18.28 -28.69
CA PHE A 337 -1.21 -19.34 -28.21
C PHE A 337 -0.88 -20.73 -28.75
N ASP A 338 -0.51 -20.84 -30.03
CA ASP A 338 -0.07 -22.08 -30.69
C ASP A 338 1.19 -22.73 -30.07
N ARG A 339 1.95 -21.97 -29.26
CA ARG A 339 3.11 -22.48 -28.52
C ARG A 339 2.78 -22.84 -27.07
N LEU A 340 1.61 -22.46 -26.58
CA LEU A 340 1.16 -22.79 -25.24
C LEU A 340 0.59 -24.22 -25.25
N LYS A 341 0.83 -24.96 -24.17
CA LYS A 341 0.27 -26.29 -23.95
C LYS A 341 -0.64 -26.27 -22.73
N ARG A 342 -1.49 -27.28 -22.62
CA ARG A 342 -2.40 -27.42 -21.49
C ARG A 342 -1.66 -27.49 -20.16
N GLU A 343 -0.54 -28.20 -20.12
CA GLU A 343 0.27 -28.41 -18.91
C GLU A 343 0.92 -27.10 -18.42
N ASP A 344 1.05 -26.09 -19.28
CA ASP A 344 1.60 -24.78 -18.90
C ASP A 344 0.66 -24.02 -17.95
N LEU A 345 -0.62 -24.39 -17.94
CA LEU A 345 -1.66 -23.84 -17.06
C LEU A 345 -1.90 -24.68 -15.80
N ALA A 346 -1.16 -25.78 -15.63
CA ALA A 346 -1.21 -26.64 -14.46
C ALA A 346 -0.69 -25.93 -13.21
N SER A 347 -1.17 -26.36 -12.04
CA SER A 347 -0.80 -25.77 -10.74
C SER A 347 0.73 -25.73 -10.54
N ALA A 348 1.22 -24.61 -10.00
CA ALA A 348 2.65 -24.32 -9.82
C ALA A 348 3.39 -25.29 -8.88
N LEU A 349 2.68 -26.18 -8.17
CA LEU A 349 3.23 -26.98 -7.07
C LEU A 349 4.04 -28.23 -7.49
N GLY A 350 4.14 -28.56 -8.78
CA GLY A 350 4.70 -29.86 -9.19
C GLY A 350 5.70 -29.88 -10.34
N SER A 351 6.11 -28.74 -10.91
CA SER A 351 7.01 -28.73 -12.07
C SER A 351 8.21 -27.84 -11.80
N GLU A 352 9.33 -28.47 -11.42
CA GLU A 352 10.67 -27.86 -11.42
C GLU A 352 11.13 -27.48 -12.85
N GLY A 353 10.35 -27.81 -13.89
CA GLY A 353 10.66 -27.58 -15.30
C GLY A 353 10.29 -26.21 -15.87
N GLY A 354 10.21 -25.15 -15.04
CA GLY A 354 9.80 -23.81 -15.48
C GLY A 354 10.61 -23.22 -16.65
N GLY A 355 11.84 -23.70 -16.86
CA GLY A 355 12.73 -23.21 -17.93
C GLY A 355 12.17 -23.37 -19.35
N GLY A 356 11.36 -24.40 -19.61
CA GLY A 356 10.83 -24.65 -20.95
C GLY A 356 9.76 -23.64 -21.41
N LEU A 357 9.06 -22.99 -20.49
CA LEU A 357 8.01 -22.03 -20.84
C LEU A 357 8.58 -20.66 -21.23
N ALA A 358 9.56 -20.15 -20.47
CA ALA A 358 10.24 -18.89 -20.77
C ALA A 358 10.91 -18.90 -22.15
N ALA A 359 11.52 -20.04 -22.54
CA ALA A 359 12.16 -20.23 -23.84
C ALA A 359 11.20 -20.12 -25.04
N ARG A 360 9.89 -20.36 -24.84
CA ARG A 360 8.86 -20.25 -25.89
C ARG A 360 8.32 -18.83 -26.07
N THR A 361 8.66 -17.92 -25.15
CA THR A 361 8.27 -16.51 -25.23
C THR A 361 9.22 -15.70 -26.12
N GLN A 362 8.70 -14.67 -26.76
CA GLN A 362 9.45 -13.73 -27.58
C GLN A 362 9.34 -12.30 -27.02
N PRO A 363 10.36 -11.44 -27.21
CA PRO A 363 10.23 -10.02 -26.94
C PRO A 363 9.02 -9.44 -27.66
N CYS A 364 8.32 -8.52 -26.98
CA CYS A 364 7.11 -7.90 -27.49
C CYS A 364 7.18 -6.39 -27.24
N SER A 365 6.61 -5.58 -28.13
CA SER A 365 6.47 -4.14 -27.89
C SER A 365 5.22 -3.85 -27.08
N LEU A 366 5.24 -2.80 -26.24
CA LEU A 366 4.05 -2.36 -25.52
C LEU A 366 2.92 -2.03 -26.52
N GLY A 367 1.77 -2.64 -26.28
CA GLY A 367 0.55 -2.54 -27.08
C GLY A 367 0.47 -3.50 -28.27
N ALA A 368 1.54 -4.27 -28.55
CA ALA A 368 1.51 -5.32 -29.56
C ALA A 368 0.90 -6.63 -29.01
N CYS A 369 1.05 -6.90 -27.71
CA CYS A 369 0.49 -8.08 -27.06
C CYS A 369 -1.05 -8.03 -27.02
N ASP A 370 -1.71 -9.07 -27.50
CA ASP A 370 -3.17 -9.07 -27.67
C ASP A 370 -3.92 -9.17 -26.34
N ALA A 371 -3.43 -9.98 -25.40
CA ALA A 371 -4.06 -10.08 -24.09
C ALA A 371 -3.09 -10.33 -22.93
N PHE A 372 -3.34 -9.65 -21.82
CA PHE A 372 -2.81 -10.01 -20.51
C PHE A 372 -3.71 -11.11 -19.92
N LEU A 373 -3.14 -12.27 -19.63
CA LEU A 373 -3.87 -13.43 -19.11
C LEU A 373 -3.87 -13.41 -17.56
N SER A 374 -4.95 -12.92 -16.98
CA SER A 374 -5.18 -12.95 -15.53
C SER A 374 -5.99 -14.19 -15.14
N HIS A 375 -5.46 -15.00 -14.22
CA HIS A 375 -6.12 -16.22 -13.78
C HIS A 375 -5.62 -16.68 -12.40
N SER A 376 -6.33 -17.60 -11.75
CA SER A 376 -5.85 -18.26 -10.53
C SER A 376 -5.14 -19.58 -10.86
N TRP A 377 -3.94 -19.75 -10.32
CA TRP A 377 -3.20 -21.01 -10.38
C TRP A 377 -3.87 -22.16 -9.60
N HIS A 378 -4.85 -21.87 -8.74
CA HIS A 378 -5.60 -22.89 -7.99
C HIS A 378 -6.90 -23.34 -8.67
N ASP A 379 -7.31 -22.67 -9.75
CA ASP A 379 -8.48 -23.11 -10.49
C ASP A 379 -8.16 -24.36 -11.34
N PRO A 380 -9.13 -25.26 -11.55
CA PRO A 380 -8.92 -26.49 -12.31
C PRO A 380 -8.36 -26.23 -13.71
N GLU A 381 -7.36 -27.00 -14.10
CA GLU A 381 -6.61 -26.81 -15.35
C GLU A 381 -7.47 -27.08 -16.59
N ALA A 382 -8.24 -28.17 -16.63
CA ALA A 382 -8.99 -28.56 -17.82
C ALA A 382 -10.03 -27.50 -18.25
N PRO A 383 -10.90 -26.99 -17.35
CA PRO A 383 -11.79 -25.87 -17.65
C PRO A 383 -11.06 -24.61 -18.09
N LYS A 384 -9.90 -24.31 -17.50
CA LYS A 384 -9.09 -23.14 -17.82
C LYS A 384 -8.53 -23.21 -19.24
N TRP A 385 -7.98 -24.37 -19.63
CA TRP A 385 -7.48 -24.61 -20.98
C TRP A 385 -8.63 -24.56 -22.00
N ALA A 386 -9.75 -25.23 -21.75
CA ALA A 386 -10.91 -25.20 -22.63
C ALA A 386 -11.45 -23.77 -22.86
N ALA A 387 -11.55 -22.98 -21.78
CA ALA A 387 -11.94 -21.57 -21.85
C ALA A 387 -10.96 -20.74 -22.69
N LEU A 388 -9.66 -20.96 -22.52
CA LEU A 388 -8.63 -20.27 -23.29
C LEU A 388 -8.67 -20.66 -24.78
N CYS A 389 -8.79 -21.95 -25.10
CA CYS A 389 -8.96 -22.44 -26.48
C CYS A 389 -10.20 -21.85 -27.15
N SER A 390 -11.33 -21.77 -26.44
CA SER A 390 -12.56 -21.17 -26.96
C SER A 390 -12.38 -19.67 -27.26
N TRP A 391 -11.70 -18.94 -26.37
CA TRP A 391 -11.38 -17.54 -26.62
C TRP A 391 -10.40 -17.37 -27.79
N ALA A 392 -9.33 -18.18 -27.85
CA ALA A 392 -8.32 -18.11 -28.90
C ALA A 392 -8.89 -18.43 -30.29
N ARG A 393 -9.76 -19.43 -30.43
CA ARG A 393 -10.45 -19.73 -31.69
C ARG A 393 -11.29 -18.56 -32.20
N ARG A 394 -12.00 -17.86 -31.31
CA ARG A 394 -12.78 -16.67 -31.69
C ARG A 394 -11.86 -15.54 -32.15
N PHE A 395 -10.77 -15.30 -31.40
CA PHE A 395 -9.76 -14.32 -31.80
C PHE A 395 -9.16 -14.66 -33.17
N GLU A 396 -8.81 -15.93 -33.42
CA GLU A 396 -8.26 -16.40 -34.70
C GLU A 396 -9.24 -16.21 -35.86
N ALA A 397 -10.53 -16.47 -35.63
CA ALA A 397 -11.57 -16.22 -36.62
C ALA A 397 -11.72 -14.73 -36.97
N GLU A 398 -11.55 -13.84 -35.99
CA GLU A 398 -11.67 -12.39 -36.16
C GLU A 398 -10.40 -11.77 -36.78
N GLU A 399 -9.22 -12.23 -36.38
CA GLU A 399 -7.93 -11.58 -36.66
C GLU A 399 -7.06 -12.35 -37.67
N GLY A 400 -7.46 -13.57 -38.07
CA GLY A 400 -6.74 -14.41 -39.03
C GLY A 400 -5.38 -14.94 -38.54
N ARG A 401 -5.12 -14.90 -37.23
CA ARG A 401 -3.85 -15.37 -36.62
C ARG A 401 -4.06 -15.77 -35.15
N PRO A 402 -3.19 -16.65 -34.60
CA PRO A 402 -3.22 -16.95 -33.17
C PRO A 402 -2.94 -15.71 -32.31
N PRO A 403 -3.60 -15.57 -31.15
CA PRO A 403 -3.35 -14.48 -30.24
C PRO A 403 -1.97 -14.58 -29.58
N THR A 404 -1.39 -13.43 -29.27
CA THR A 404 -0.22 -13.29 -28.41
C THR A 404 -0.64 -12.94 -26.99
N LEU A 405 -0.12 -13.68 -26.02
CA LEU A 405 -0.51 -13.63 -24.62
C LEU A 405 0.66 -13.20 -23.75
N TRP A 406 0.40 -12.34 -22.78
CA TRP A 406 1.27 -12.14 -21.64
C TRP A 406 0.78 -13.04 -20.50
N LEU A 407 1.62 -13.98 -20.07
CA LEU A 407 1.33 -14.93 -18.99
C LEU A 407 2.45 -14.82 -17.95
N ASP A 408 2.10 -14.54 -16.70
CA ASP A 408 3.04 -14.31 -15.58
C ASP A 408 4.17 -15.35 -15.54
N ARG A 409 3.86 -16.64 -15.51
CA ARG A 409 4.85 -17.72 -15.42
C ARG A 409 5.76 -17.83 -16.64
N ALA A 410 5.28 -17.43 -17.81
CA ALA A 410 6.03 -17.49 -19.06
C ALA A 410 6.90 -16.25 -19.27
N CYS A 411 6.33 -15.08 -18.97
CA CYS A 411 6.86 -13.78 -19.35
C CYS A 411 7.70 -13.12 -18.24
N ILE A 412 7.53 -13.53 -16.99
CA ILE A 412 8.40 -13.12 -15.88
C ILE A 412 9.58 -14.08 -15.77
N ASP A 413 10.79 -13.54 -15.62
CA ASP A 413 11.95 -14.30 -15.18
C ASP A 413 11.71 -14.81 -13.75
N GLN A 414 11.39 -16.10 -13.64
CA GLN A 414 11.07 -16.74 -12.36
C GLN A 414 12.26 -16.77 -11.39
N SER A 415 13.49 -16.57 -11.88
CA SER A 415 14.68 -16.44 -11.02
C SER A 415 14.81 -15.04 -10.40
N ARG A 416 14.14 -14.04 -10.99
CA ARG A 416 14.22 -12.62 -10.62
C ARG A 416 12.84 -11.97 -10.50
N ILE A 417 11.89 -12.67 -9.87
CA ILE A 417 10.50 -12.20 -9.71
C ILE A 417 10.45 -10.80 -9.09
N ALA A 418 11.29 -10.53 -8.08
CA ALA A 418 11.32 -9.25 -7.38
C ALA A 418 11.59 -8.04 -8.31
N ASP A 419 12.34 -8.23 -9.39
CA ASP A 419 12.66 -7.17 -10.35
C ASP A 419 11.51 -6.94 -11.34
N SER A 420 10.71 -7.98 -11.60
CA SER A 420 9.61 -7.95 -12.57
C SER A 420 8.29 -7.47 -11.97
N LEU A 421 8.03 -7.75 -10.69
CA LEU A 421 6.78 -7.36 -10.02
C LEU A 421 6.46 -5.85 -10.07
N PRO A 422 7.43 -4.93 -9.89
CA PRO A 422 7.17 -3.50 -10.02
C PRO A 422 6.72 -3.10 -11.44
N CYS A 423 7.13 -3.85 -12.46
CA CYS A 423 6.81 -3.62 -13.87
C CYS A 423 5.41 -4.11 -14.25
N LEU A 424 4.73 -4.87 -13.38
CA LEU A 424 3.42 -5.45 -13.65
C LEU A 424 2.38 -4.43 -14.15
N PRO A 425 2.28 -3.20 -13.60
CA PRO A 425 1.35 -2.20 -14.13
C PRO A 425 1.63 -1.78 -15.57
N VAL A 426 2.90 -1.78 -15.97
CA VAL A 426 3.33 -1.51 -17.35
C VAL A 426 2.97 -2.68 -18.25
N PHE A 427 3.22 -3.92 -17.80
CA PHE A 427 2.88 -5.12 -18.56
C PHE A 427 1.38 -5.23 -18.83
N VAL A 428 0.57 -5.01 -17.78
CA VAL A 428 -0.89 -4.99 -17.86
C VAL A 428 -1.38 -3.89 -18.80
N ALA A 429 -0.87 -2.66 -18.67
CA ALA A 429 -1.24 -1.54 -19.53
C ALA A 429 -0.73 -1.69 -20.99
N GLY A 430 0.35 -2.44 -21.17
CA GLY A 430 0.97 -2.77 -22.45
C GLY A 430 0.25 -3.86 -23.25
N CYS A 431 -0.82 -4.47 -22.72
CA CYS A 431 -1.61 -5.44 -23.47
C CYS A 431 -2.89 -4.80 -24.02
N LYS A 432 -3.37 -5.23 -25.19
CA LYS A 432 -4.61 -4.72 -25.80
C LYS A 432 -5.83 -5.08 -24.97
N THR A 433 -5.91 -6.30 -24.45
CA THR A 433 -7.06 -6.79 -23.67
C THR A 433 -6.60 -7.34 -22.32
N LEU A 434 -7.42 -7.22 -21.28
CA LEU A 434 -7.29 -8.03 -20.07
C LEU A 434 -8.23 -9.23 -20.19
N LEU A 435 -7.65 -10.42 -20.38
CA LEU A 435 -8.38 -11.69 -20.43
C LEU A 435 -8.38 -12.32 -19.03
N VAL A 436 -9.56 -12.42 -18.43
CA VAL A 436 -9.77 -12.95 -17.08
C VAL A 436 -10.39 -14.34 -17.18
N LEU A 437 -9.59 -15.38 -16.96
CA LEU A 437 -10.08 -16.76 -16.84
C LEU A 437 -10.46 -17.01 -15.38
N ALA A 438 -11.76 -16.93 -15.11
CA ALA A 438 -12.26 -16.72 -13.76
C ALA A 438 -12.98 -17.97 -13.23
N GLY A 439 -12.28 -18.76 -12.43
CA GLY A 439 -12.85 -19.90 -11.73
C GLY A 439 -13.24 -19.60 -10.27
N PRO A 440 -13.59 -20.64 -9.50
CA PRO A 440 -14.07 -20.51 -8.12
C PRO A 440 -13.10 -19.79 -7.18
N THR A 441 -11.80 -19.88 -7.43
CA THR A 441 -10.77 -19.31 -6.54
C THR A 441 -10.28 -17.93 -6.98
N TYR A 442 -10.62 -17.45 -8.19
CA TYR A 442 -10.10 -16.19 -8.74
C TYR A 442 -10.31 -15.00 -7.80
N ALA A 443 -11.54 -14.77 -7.33
CA ALA A 443 -11.85 -13.64 -6.44
C ALA A 443 -11.13 -13.75 -5.07
N SER A 444 -10.72 -14.95 -4.66
CA SER A 444 -9.98 -15.12 -3.40
C SER A 444 -8.49 -14.74 -3.50
N ARG A 445 -7.99 -14.47 -4.72
CA ARG A 445 -6.57 -14.15 -4.98
C ARG A 445 -6.37 -12.66 -5.12
N LEU A 446 -5.65 -12.05 -4.17
CA LEU A 446 -5.48 -10.60 -4.13
C LEU A 446 -4.71 -10.06 -5.34
N TRP A 447 -3.69 -10.79 -5.81
CA TRP A 447 -2.94 -10.44 -7.03
C TRP A 447 -3.84 -10.35 -8.27
N CYS A 448 -4.70 -11.36 -8.52
CA CYS A 448 -5.60 -11.37 -9.67
C CYS A 448 -6.54 -10.15 -9.66
N VAL A 449 -7.10 -9.81 -8.49
CA VAL A 449 -7.97 -8.63 -8.34
C VAL A 449 -7.18 -7.32 -8.50
N MET A 450 -5.92 -7.29 -8.08
CA MET A 450 -5.03 -6.14 -8.28
C MET A 450 -4.65 -5.94 -9.75
N GLU A 451 -4.50 -7.00 -10.55
CA GLU A 451 -4.29 -6.89 -12.01
C GLU A 451 -5.50 -6.23 -12.67
N LEU A 452 -6.71 -6.66 -12.31
CA LEU A 452 -7.95 -6.05 -12.79
C LEU A 452 -8.06 -4.57 -12.40
N PHE A 453 -7.73 -4.24 -11.15
CA PHE A 453 -7.69 -2.85 -10.68
C PHE A 453 -6.68 -2.02 -11.46
N THR A 454 -5.48 -2.55 -11.64
CA THR A 454 -4.40 -1.86 -12.33
C THR A 454 -4.76 -1.62 -13.80
N PHE A 455 -5.34 -2.62 -14.47
CA PHE A 455 -5.79 -2.47 -15.86
C PHE A 455 -6.83 -1.36 -15.98
N MET A 456 -7.86 -1.33 -15.12
CA MET A 456 -8.88 -0.28 -15.14
C MET A 456 -8.32 1.10 -14.85
N ALA A 457 -7.44 1.21 -13.86
CA ALA A 457 -6.79 2.47 -13.50
C ALA A 457 -5.87 2.98 -14.63
N MET A 458 -5.29 2.07 -15.42
CA MET A 458 -4.36 2.39 -16.50
C MET A 458 -5.02 2.47 -17.88
N SER A 459 -6.15 1.83 -18.16
CA SER A 459 -6.76 1.84 -19.50
C SER A 459 -7.88 2.88 -19.60
N ALA A 460 -8.58 3.16 -18.49
CA ALA A 460 -9.86 3.88 -18.42
C ALA A 460 -10.98 3.28 -19.29
N ASP A 461 -10.71 2.19 -20.01
CA ASP A 461 -11.64 1.54 -20.91
C ASP A 461 -11.95 0.14 -20.40
N SER A 462 -13.12 0.02 -19.79
CA SER A 462 -13.61 -1.26 -19.33
C SER A 462 -13.82 -2.24 -20.49
N HIS A 463 -14.15 -1.80 -21.72
CA HIS A 463 -14.49 -2.65 -22.87
C HIS A 463 -13.40 -3.65 -23.21
N ARG A 464 -12.15 -3.29 -22.92
CA ARG A 464 -10.97 -4.12 -23.08
C ARG A 464 -10.81 -5.21 -22.00
N ILE A 465 -11.80 -5.43 -21.13
CA ILE A 465 -11.81 -6.53 -20.15
C ILE A 465 -12.75 -7.62 -20.65
N CYS A 466 -12.17 -8.79 -20.95
CA CYS A 466 -12.87 -10.00 -21.33
C CYS A 466 -12.87 -10.98 -20.15
N VAL A 467 -14.04 -11.31 -19.62
CA VAL A 467 -14.18 -12.28 -18.52
C VAL A 467 -14.76 -13.58 -19.07
N VAL A 468 -14.05 -14.69 -18.86
CA VAL A 468 -14.47 -16.03 -19.26
C VAL A 468 -14.62 -16.90 -18.02
N PRO A 469 -15.86 -17.18 -17.55
CA PRO A 469 -16.10 -18.07 -16.42
C PRO A 469 -15.64 -19.50 -16.73
N LEU A 470 -15.04 -20.19 -15.75
CA LEU A 470 -14.63 -21.58 -15.90
C LEU A 470 -15.78 -22.53 -15.56
N ALA A 471 -16.32 -23.22 -16.57
CA ALA A 471 -17.40 -24.19 -16.41
C ALA A 471 -16.87 -25.63 -16.36
N ALA A 472 -17.51 -26.49 -15.57
CA ALA A 472 -17.17 -27.91 -15.47
C ALA A 472 -17.56 -28.74 -16.71
N GLY A 473 -18.29 -28.14 -17.65
CA GLY A 473 -18.70 -28.77 -18.90
C GLY A 473 -19.10 -27.73 -19.95
N GLU A 474 -19.35 -28.18 -21.18
CA GLU A 474 -19.65 -27.30 -22.31
C GLU A 474 -21.13 -26.91 -22.41
N SER A 475 -22.02 -27.56 -21.66
CA SER A 475 -23.45 -27.29 -21.70
C SER A 475 -23.76 -25.85 -21.26
N GLU A 476 -24.79 -25.26 -21.86
CA GLU A 476 -25.24 -23.91 -21.52
C GLU A 476 -25.63 -23.79 -20.05
N GLY A 477 -26.21 -24.86 -19.48
CA GLY A 477 -26.50 -24.97 -18.05
C GLY A 477 -25.25 -24.83 -17.19
N ALA A 478 -24.17 -25.57 -17.50
CA ALA A 478 -22.91 -25.51 -16.77
C ALA A 478 -22.25 -24.12 -16.87
N ARG A 479 -22.31 -23.48 -18.04
CA ARG A 479 -21.80 -22.11 -18.25
C ARG A 479 -22.59 -21.08 -17.43
N ARG A 480 -23.92 -21.20 -17.41
CA ARG A 480 -24.80 -20.34 -16.62
C ARG A 480 -24.53 -20.50 -15.12
N GLU A 481 -24.37 -21.73 -14.65
CA GLU A 481 -24.05 -22.02 -13.25
C GLU A 481 -22.68 -21.45 -12.87
N ALA A 482 -21.63 -21.71 -13.65
CA ALA A 482 -20.29 -21.18 -13.41
C ALA A 482 -20.30 -19.64 -13.33
N ARG A 483 -21.06 -18.98 -14.22
CA ARG A 483 -21.24 -17.52 -14.19
C ARG A 483 -21.94 -17.04 -12.93
N GLN A 484 -22.97 -17.73 -12.46
CA GLN A 484 -23.66 -17.39 -11.21
C GLN A 484 -22.77 -17.58 -9.98
N GLN A 485 -22.03 -18.68 -9.92
CA GLN A 485 -21.05 -18.94 -8.87
C GLN A 485 -19.97 -17.86 -8.83
N LEU A 486 -19.47 -17.46 -10.00
CA LEU A 486 -18.48 -16.39 -10.13
C LEU A 486 -19.03 -15.04 -9.65
N LEU A 487 -20.24 -14.68 -10.04
CA LEU A 487 -20.90 -13.46 -9.56
C LEU A 487 -21.04 -13.47 -8.04
N ALA A 488 -21.48 -14.59 -7.47
CA ALA A 488 -21.64 -14.75 -6.03
C ALA A 488 -20.31 -14.70 -5.27
N SER A 489 -19.19 -15.12 -5.89
CA SER A 489 -17.86 -15.02 -5.29
C SER A 489 -17.36 -13.57 -5.26
N PHE A 490 -17.58 -12.82 -6.34
CA PHE A 490 -17.25 -11.39 -6.38
C PHE A 490 -18.12 -10.55 -5.45
N ASP A 491 -19.41 -10.85 -5.32
CA ASP A 491 -20.30 -10.16 -4.38
C ASP A 491 -19.82 -10.30 -2.93
N ARG A 492 -19.19 -11.43 -2.61
CA ARG A 492 -18.59 -11.74 -1.31
C ARG A 492 -17.11 -11.36 -1.20
N PHE A 493 -16.53 -10.74 -2.23
CA PHE A 493 -15.12 -10.37 -2.23
C PHE A 493 -14.79 -9.46 -1.04
N ASP A 494 -13.70 -9.78 -0.34
CA ASP A 494 -13.12 -8.95 0.69
C ASP A 494 -11.59 -9.03 0.63
N ALA A 495 -10.94 -7.92 0.30
CA ALA A 495 -9.49 -7.80 0.24
C ALA A 495 -8.82 -8.20 1.57
N ALA A 496 -9.46 -7.95 2.72
CA ALA A 496 -8.92 -8.35 4.01
C ALA A 496 -8.83 -9.88 4.18
N HIS A 497 -9.65 -10.65 3.45
CA HIS A 497 -9.65 -12.12 3.50
C HIS A 497 -9.03 -12.76 2.24
N ALA A 498 -8.74 -11.97 1.21
CA ALA A 498 -8.05 -12.42 0.02
C ALA A 498 -6.62 -12.91 0.35
N ARG A 499 -6.14 -13.87 -0.44
CA ARG A 499 -4.88 -14.59 -0.24
C ARG A 499 -3.89 -14.25 -1.36
N CYS A 500 -2.61 -14.31 -1.04
CA CYS A 500 -1.53 -14.40 -2.03
C CYS A 500 -0.81 -15.73 -1.83
N PHE A 501 0.03 -16.11 -2.78
CA PHE A 501 0.92 -17.26 -2.61
C PHE A 501 1.91 -17.00 -1.46
N LEU A 502 2.59 -15.85 -1.50
CA LEU A 502 3.45 -15.39 -0.42
C LEU A 502 2.69 -14.49 0.57
N PRO A 503 2.76 -14.75 1.89
CA PRO A 503 2.19 -13.86 2.90
C PRO A 503 2.74 -12.43 2.82
N GLN A 504 4.00 -12.27 2.41
CA GLN A 504 4.67 -10.97 2.26
C GLN A 504 4.02 -10.14 1.15
N ASP A 505 3.72 -10.76 0.00
CA ASP A 505 3.01 -10.09 -1.09
C ASP A 505 1.64 -9.62 -0.65
N ARG A 506 0.90 -10.45 0.10
CA ARG A 506 -0.41 -10.06 0.63
C ARG A 506 -0.28 -8.81 1.50
N ALA A 507 0.71 -8.77 2.40
CA ALA A 507 0.95 -7.61 3.24
C ALA A 507 1.35 -6.37 2.42
N ALA A 508 2.16 -6.54 1.37
CA ALA A 508 2.57 -5.46 0.48
C ALA A 508 1.38 -4.90 -0.32
N LEU A 509 0.55 -5.74 -0.92
CA LEU A 509 -0.64 -5.32 -1.67
C LEU A 509 -1.68 -4.63 -0.77
N LEU A 510 -1.94 -5.18 0.42
CA LEU A 510 -2.83 -4.53 1.38
C LEU A 510 -2.29 -3.17 1.81
N SER A 511 -0.97 -3.06 2.03
CA SER A 511 -0.32 -1.79 2.30
C SER A 511 -0.51 -0.77 1.16
N VAL A 512 -0.33 -1.22 -0.09
CA VAL A 512 -0.56 -0.39 -1.29
C VAL A 512 -2.01 0.12 -1.34
N ILE A 513 -3.00 -0.74 -1.07
CA ILE A 513 -4.41 -0.34 -1.04
C ILE A 513 -4.67 0.65 0.11
N GLU A 514 -4.29 0.30 1.34
CA GLU A 514 -4.54 1.10 2.55
C GLU A 514 -3.81 2.45 2.54
N SER A 515 -2.72 2.59 1.78
CA SER A 515 -1.98 3.86 1.66
C SER A 515 -2.78 4.96 0.97
N THR A 516 -3.83 4.59 0.21
CA THR A 516 -4.54 5.50 -0.70
C THR A 516 -6.07 5.37 -0.65
N LEU A 517 -6.58 4.15 -0.46
CA LEU A 517 -8.01 3.82 -0.41
C LEU A 517 -8.37 3.16 0.93
N GLN A 518 -9.64 3.26 1.33
CA GLN A 518 -10.16 2.37 2.37
C GLN A 518 -10.40 0.98 1.78
N LEU A 519 -10.16 -0.08 2.56
CA LEU A 519 -10.45 -1.45 2.12
C LEU A 519 -11.91 -1.61 1.69
N ASP A 520 -12.87 -1.00 2.39
CA ASP A 520 -14.29 -1.04 2.01
C ASP A 520 -14.58 -0.33 0.68
N GLU A 521 -13.85 0.75 0.38
CA GLU A 521 -13.95 1.44 -0.91
C GLU A 521 -13.40 0.55 -2.04
N PHE A 522 -12.26 -0.09 -1.82
CA PHE A 522 -11.69 -1.05 -2.76
C PHE A 522 -12.63 -2.25 -2.98
N ASN A 523 -13.16 -2.84 -1.91
CA ASN A 523 -14.12 -3.94 -1.97
C ASN A 523 -15.37 -3.58 -2.76
N ARG A 524 -15.95 -2.38 -2.54
CA ARG A 524 -17.08 -1.88 -3.33
C ARG A 524 -16.72 -1.70 -4.80
N TRP A 525 -15.52 -1.21 -5.10
CA TRP A 525 -15.04 -1.08 -6.47
C TRP A 525 -14.96 -2.46 -7.16
N VAL A 526 -14.34 -3.46 -6.54
CA VAL A 526 -14.21 -4.82 -7.11
C VAL A 526 -15.59 -5.42 -7.38
N ARG A 527 -16.51 -5.35 -6.41
CA ARG A 527 -17.89 -5.83 -6.54
C ARG A 527 -18.64 -5.15 -7.69
N SER A 528 -18.38 -3.86 -7.93
CA SER A 528 -19.06 -3.10 -8.98
C SER A 528 -18.61 -3.48 -10.40
N VAL A 529 -17.32 -3.73 -10.62
CA VAL A 529 -16.74 -4.03 -11.94
C VAL A 529 -17.37 -5.29 -12.54
N PHE A 530 -17.50 -6.36 -11.76
CA PHE A 530 -18.08 -7.62 -12.26
C PHE A 530 -19.59 -7.57 -12.48
N ARG A 531 -20.32 -6.82 -11.65
CA ARG A 531 -21.77 -6.61 -11.83
C ARG A 531 -22.06 -5.89 -13.14
N GLU A 532 -21.33 -4.82 -13.44
CA GLU A 532 -21.49 -4.05 -14.67
C GLU A 532 -21.21 -4.91 -15.90
N ARG A 533 -20.10 -5.67 -15.88
CA ARG A 533 -19.71 -6.59 -16.95
C ARG A 533 -20.75 -7.68 -17.18
N SER A 534 -21.22 -8.30 -16.10
CA SER A 534 -22.21 -9.37 -16.18
C SER A 534 -23.56 -8.89 -16.71
N ARG A 535 -23.94 -7.63 -16.50
CA ARG A 535 -25.14 -7.08 -17.15
C ARG A 535 -24.97 -6.94 -18.66
N ARG A 536 -23.81 -6.47 -19.11
CA ARG A 536 -23.51 -6.30 -20.55
C ARG A 536 -23.46 -7.63 -21.30
N THR A 537 -22.78 -8.64 -20.76
CA THR A 537 -22.71 -9.96 -21.39
C THR A 537 -24.04 -10.73 -21.34
N SER A 538 -25.01 -10.30 -20.53
CA SER A 538 -26.38 -10.85 -20.57
C SER A 538 -27.30 -10.10 -21.54
N GLY A 539 -27.05 -8.80 -21.75
CA GLY A 539 -27.87 -7.94 -22.61
C GLY A 539 -27.41 -7.89 -24.07
N ALA A 540 -26.11 -8.09 -24.32
CA ALA A 540 -25.63 -8.49 -25.63
C ALA A 540 -26.09 -9.94 -25.83
N SER A 541 -27.34 -10.10 -26.31
CA SER A 541 -27.80 -11.33 -26.95
C SER A 541 -26.61 -11.86 -27.73
N ALA A 542 -26.19 -13.09 -27.41
CA ALA A 542 -25.17 -13.78 -28.18
C ALA A 542 -25.46 -13.47 -29.65
N LEU A 543 -24.56 -12.72 -30.31
CA LEU A 543 -24.58 -12.70 -31.75
C LEU A 543 -24.62 -14.18 -32.11
N PRO A 544 -25.65 -14.65 -32.83
CA PRO A 544 -25.77 -16.05 -33.14
C PRO A 544 -24.43 -16.43 -33.76
N VAL A 545 -23.68 -17.26 -33.04
CA VAL A 545 -22.65 -18.05 -33.67
C VAL A 545 -23.49 -18.92 -34.57
N GLU A 546 -23.67 -18.48 -35.83
CA GLU A 546 -24.23 -19.37 -36.83
C GLU A 546 -23.43 -20.66 -36.68
N PRO A 547 -24.10 -21.81 -36.49
CA PRO A 547 -23.40 -23.07 -36.42
C PRO A 547 -22.57 -23.16 -37.70
N SER A 548 -21.27 -22.91 -37.57
CA SER A 548 -20.33 -23.16 -38.64
C SER A 548 -20.56 -24.62 -38.98
N GLU A 549 -21.08 -24.86 -40.18
CA GLU A 549 -21.21 -26.21 -40.73
C GLU A 549 -19.94 -26.97 -40.36
N GLU A 550 -20.09 -28.06 -39.62
CA GLU A 550 -18.99 -28.95 -39.35
C GLU A 550 -18.28 -29.20 -40.68
N PRO A 551 -16.96 -28.98 -40.79
CA PRO A 551 -16.20 -29.56 -41.88
C PRO A 551 -16.17 -31.08 -41.62
N SER A 552 -17.27 -31.74 -41.97
CA SER A 552 -17.26 -33.15 -42.33
C SER A 552 -16.29 -33.30 -43.49
N GLN A 553 -15.35 -34.24 -43.34
CA GLN A 553 -14.38 -34.70 -44.34
C GLN A 553 -13.05 -33.94 -44.38
N LEU A 554 -12.18 -34.23 -43.40
CA LEU A 554 -10.75 -34.33 -43.63
C LEU A 554 -10.23 -35.67 -43.11
N LEU A 555 -10.06 -36.59 -44.07
CA LEU A 555 -9.07 -37.67 -44.15
C LEU A 555 -8.99 -38.67 -42.98
N GLU A 556 -9.65 -39.81 -43.19
CA GLU A 556 -9.19 -41.07 -42.58
C GLU A 556 -7.73 -41.35 -43.01
N PRO A 557 -6.83 -41.70 -42.07
CA PRO A 557 -5.53 -42.25 -42.43
C PRO A 557 -5.72 -43.67 -42.95
N SER A 558 -5.36 -43.89 -44.20
CA SER A 558 -5.20 -45.23 -44.78
C SER A 558 -4.17 -46.03 -43.98
N GLU A 559 -4.58 -47.21 -43.54
CA GLU A 559 -3.79 -48.44 -43.44
C GLU A 559 -2.27 -48.26 -43.23
N LEU A 560 -1.86 -48.27 -41.96
CA LEU A 560 -0.49 -48.58 -41.57
C LEU A 560 -0.32 -50.11 -41.55
N GLU A 561 0.58 -50.60 -42.38
CA GLU A 561 1.08 -51.98 -42.37
C GLU A 561 1.60 -52.39 -40.97
N PRO A 562 1.46 -53.67 -40.58
CA PRO A 562 2.01 -54.17 -39.32
C PRO A 562 3.53 -54.33 -39.43
N ALA A 563 4.27 -53.47 -38.74
CA ALA A 563 5.70 -53.64 -38.51
C ALA A 563 5.93 -54.82 -37.54
N GLY A 564 6.82 -55.72 -37.96
CA GLY A 564 7.14 -56.98 -37.28
C GLY A 564 7.73 -56.82 -35.87
N GLU A 565 7.55 -57.89 -35.11
CA GLU A 565 8.17 -58.16 -33.82
C GLU A 565 9.71 -58.09 -33.90
N PRO A 566 10.38 -57.39 -32.97
CA PRO A 566 11.77 -57.69 -32.65
C PRO A 566 11.85 -58.75 -31.53
N PRO A 567 12.88 -59.62 -31.56
CA PRO A 567 13.02 -60.71 -30.61
C PRO A 567 13.53 -60.21 -29.25
N GLY A 568 13.23 -61.02 -28.23
CA GLY A 568 13.56 -60.74 -26.85
C GLY A 568 15.06 -60.59 -26.52
N GLY A 569 15.27 -59.87 -25.44
CA GLY A 569 16.50 -59.73 -24.66
C GLY A 569 16.13 -58.76 -23.54
N GLY A 570 16.09 -59.14 -22.28
CA GLY A 570 17.20 -59.68 -21.52
C GLY A 570 17.32 -58.76 -20.30
N SER A 571 17.32 -59.37 -19.13
CA SER A 571 17.53 -58.76 -17.82
C SER A 571 18.64 -57.70 -17.79
N ASP A 572 18.46 -56.65 -16.99
CA ASP A 572 19.38 -56.37 -15.89
C ASP A 572 18.82 -55.34 -14.90
N GLU A 573 18.96 -55.70 -13.61
CA GLU A 573 18.96 -54.83 -12.45
C GLU A 573 20.01 -53.71 -12.58
N VAL A 574 19.82 -52.61 -11.86
CA VAL A 574 20.81 -51.98 -10.94
C VAL A 574 20.51 -50.48 -10.75
N VAL A 575 20.22 -50.16 -9.47
CA VAL A 575 20.32 -48.89 -8.70
C VAL A 575 19.31 -47.78 -8.97
#